data_AF-S3BI33-F1
#
_entry.id   AF-S3BI33-F1
#
_cell.length_a   1.000
_cell.length_b   1.000
_cell.length_c   1.000
_cell.angle_alpha   90.00
_cell.angle_beta   90.00
_cell.angle_gamma   90.00
#
_symmetry.space_group_name_H-M   'P 1'
#
loop_
_entity.id
_entity.type
_entity.pdbx_description
1 polymer ?
#
loop_
_entity_poly.entity_id
_entity_poly.type
_entity_poly.pdbx_seq_one_letter_code
_entity_poly.pdbx_strand_id
1 'polypeptide(L)'
;MERDGQLELYDRLAARLKEAHSRVRSPQIPQSARVALTRKLLVITAASKHDLADAERRLGRLMAHIDEGRFAAEQGDVCADGTP
;
A
#
# COMPACT_ATOMS: atom_id res chain seq x y z
N MET A 1 -26.07 8.74 -16.67
CA MET A 1 -25.50 7.39 -16.53
C MET A 1 -23.97 7.39 -16.38
N GLU A 2 -23.30 8.53 -16.13
CA GLU A 2 -21.84 8.58 -15.91
C GLU A 2 -21.43 8.36 -14.44
N ARG A 3 -22.39 8.37 -13.50
CA ARG A 3 -22.13 8.09 -12.08
C ARG A 3 -21.88 6.61 -11.83
N ASP A 4 -22.64 5.74 -12.48
CA ASP A 4 -22.62 4.30 -12.22
C ASP A 4 -21.24 3.69 -12.52
N GLY A 5 -20.60 4.06 -13.64
CA GLY A 5 -19.25 3.59 -13.97
C GLY A 5 -18.15 4.10 -13.02
N GLN A 6 -18.32 5.29 -12.42
CA GLN A 6 -17.37 5.81 -11.44
C GLN A 6 -17.52 5.11 -10.08
N LEU A 7 -18.76 4.75 -9.71
CA LEU A 7 -19.05 3.95 -8.52
C LEU A 7 -18.46 2.54 -8.63
N GLU A 8 -18.56 1.88 -9.78
CA GLU A 8 -17.97 0.54 -9.99
C GLU A 8 -16.43 0.56 -9.89
N LEU A 9 -15.79 1.60 -10.43
CA LEU A 9 -14.35 1.78 -10.31
C LEU A 9 -13.92 2.02 -8.86
N TYR A 10 -14.69 2.83 -8.13
CA TYR A 10 -14.44 3.05 -6.71
C TYR A 10 -14.63 1.78 -5.88
N ASP A 11 -15.68 0.99 -6.15
CA ASP A 11 -15.95 -0.27 -5.45
C ASP A 11 -14.83 -1.29 -5.68
N ARG A 12 -14.37 -1.43 -6.93
CA ARG A 12 -13.23 -2.28 -7.28
C ARG A 12 -11.94 -1.85 -6.57
N LEU A 13 -11.70 -0.54 -6.47
CA LEU A 13 -10.56 -0.01 -5.73
C LEU A 13 -10.69 -0.28 -4.23
N ALA A 14 -11.88 -0.07 -3.66
CA ALA A 14 -12.16 -0.35 -2.26
C ALA A 14 -11.96 -1.83 -1.91
N ALA A 15 -12.39 -2.74 -2.79
CA ALA A 15 -12.16 -4.18 -2.66
C ALA A 15 -10.64 -4.51 -2.64
N ARG A 16 -9.86 -3.92 -3.55
CA ARG A 16 -8.40 -4.08 -3.58
C ARG A 16 -7.71 -3.51 -2.35
N LEU A 17 -8.14 -2.35 -1.87
CA LEU A 17 -7.61 -1.76 -0.62
C LEU A 17 -7.89 -2.68 0.56
N LYS A 18 -9.11 -3.23 0.65
CA LYS A 18 -9.49 -4.19 1.70
C LYS A 18 -8.60 -5.44 1.67
N GLU A 19 -8.34 -5.99 0.49
CA GLU A 19 -7.42 -7.12 0.34
C GLU A 19 -6.00 -6.76 0.80
N ALA A 20 -5.49 -5.59 0.39
CA ALA A 20 -4.17 -5.13 0.83
C ALA A 20 -4.09 -4.99 2.36
N HIS A 21 -5.13 -4.46 3.01
CA HIS A 21 -5.21 -4.38 4.47
C HIS A 21 -5.19 -5.76 5.14
N SER A 22 -5.91 -6.74 4.58
CA SER A 22 -5.88 -8.13 5.06
C SER A 22 -4.49 -8.76 4.93
N ARG A 23 -3.81 -8.54 3.79
CA ARG A 23 -2.43 -9.03 3.58
C ARG A 23 -1.45 -8.37 4.57
N VAL A 24 -1.56 -7.06 4.81
CA VAL A 24 -0.71 -6.36 5.80
C VAL A 24 -0.95 -6.86 7.23
N ARG A 25 -2.19 -7.27 7.56
CA ARG A 25 -2.52 -7.86 8.87
C ARG A 25 -2.09 -9.33 8.99
N SER A 26 -1.66 -9.95 7.90
CA SER A 26 -1.27 -11.36 7.90
C SER A 26 0.02 -11.57 8.71
N PRO A 27 0.15 -12.72 9.40
CA PRO A 27 1.29 -13.00 10.28
C PRO A 27 2.63 -13.12 9.53
N GLN A 28 2.60 -13.30 8.20
CA GLN A 28 3.77 -13.28 7.32
C GLN A 28 4.47 -11.91 7.25
N ILE A 29 3.82 -10.83 7.71
CA ILE A 29 4.34 -9.47 7.65
C ILE A 29 4.94 -9.07 8.99
N PRO A 30 6.25 -8.74 9.06
CA PRO A 30 6.88 -8.31 10.30
C PRO A 30 6.29 -6.99 10.80
N GLN A 31 6.17 -6.83 12.12
CA GLN A 31 5.51 -5.67 12.73
C GLN A 31 6.13 -4.33 12.29
N SER A 32 7.46 -4.29 12.13
CA SER A 32 8.20 -3.13 11.64
C SER A 32 7.79 -2.72 10.21
N ALA A 33 7.50 -3.70 9.34
CA ALA A 33 6.99 -3.43 7.99
C ALA A 33 5.51 -3.02 7.98
N ARG A 34 4.69 -3.58 8.88
CA ARG A 34 3.24 -3.28 8.93
C ARG A 34 2.95 -1.79 9.04
N VAL A 35 3.72 -1.06 9.87
CA VAL A 35 3.53 0.39 10.06
C VAL A 35 3.84 1.15 8.76
N ALA A 36 4.95 0.82 8.09
CA ALA A 36 5.32 1.42 6.82
C ALA A 36 4.29 1.11 5.71
N LEU A 37 3.82 -0.14 5.62
CA LEU A 37 2.81 -0.57 4.66
C LEU A 37 1.45 0.09 4.92
N THR A 38 1.04 0.19 6.19
CA THR A 38 -0.20 0.89 6.58
C THR A 38 -0.13 2.37 6.22
N ARG A 39 1.01 3.03 6.46
CA ARG A 39 1.22 4.42 6.05
C ARG A 39 1.13 4.59 4.53
N LYS A 40 1.73 3.67 3.76
CA LYS A 40 1.61 3.66 2.29
C LYS A 40 0.15 3.48 1.83
N LEU A 41 -0.62 2.59 2.47
CA LEU A 41 -2.04 2.39 2.18
C LEU A 41 -2.89 3.64 2.43
N LEU A 42 -2.61 4.38 3.52
CA LEU A 42 -3.31 5.64 3.81
C LEU A 42 -3.04 6.71 2.75
N VAL A 43 -1.79 6.84 2.28
CA VAL A 43 -1.45 7.78 1.20
C VAL A 43 -2.15 7.40 -0.11
N ILE A 44 -2.22 6.11 -0.44
CA ILE A 44 -2.93 5.62 -1.63
C ILE A 44 -4.43 5.90 -1.51
N THR A 45 -5.02 5.68 -0.35
CA THR A 45 -6.45 5.94 -0.10
C THR A 45 -6.76 7.43 -0.19
N ALA A 46 -5.86 8.30 0.27
CA ALA A 46 -5.99 9.74 0.09
C ALA A 46 -5.89 10.14 -1.39
N ALA A 47 -4.92 9.60 -2.12
CA ALA A 47 -4.79 9.83 -3.57
C ALA A 47 -6.02 9.34 -4.34
N SER A 48 -6.64 8.24 -3.91
CA SER A 48 -7.84 7.67 -4.55
C SER A 48 -9.02 8.64 -4.62
N LYS A 49 -9.08 9.62 -3.70
CA LYS A 49 -10.14 10.64 -3.68
C LYS A 49 -9.97 11.70 -4.77
N HIS A 50 -8.76 11.85 -5.31
CA HIS A 50 -8.40 12.86 -6.30
C HIS A 50 -8.06 12.24 -7.65
N ASP A 51 -7.25 11.16 -7.64
CA ASP A 51 -6.75 10.45 -8.80
C ASP A 51 -6.86 8.93 -8.58
N LEU A 52 -7.97 8.37 -9.06
CA LEU A 52 -8.23 6.94 -8.97
C LEU A 52 -7.18 6.10 -9.70
N ALA A 53 -6.75 6.56 -10.88
CA ALA A 53 -5.76 5.87 -11.72
C ALA A 53 -4.36 5.83 -11.08
N ASP A 54 -3.91 6.94 -10.48
CA ASP A 54 -2.64 6.98 -9.76
C ASP A 54 -2.69 6.10 -8.51
N ALA A 55 -3.80 6.13 -7.78
CA ALA A 55 -4.01 5.26 -6.62
C ALA A 55 -3.95 3.78 -6.99
N GLU A 56 -4.62 3.37 -8.07
CA GLU A 56 -4.59 1.98 -8.53
C GLU A 56 -3.17 1.54 -8.91
N ARG A 57 -2.42 2.39 -9.62
CA ARG A 57 -1.04 2.10 -10.03
C ARG A 57 -0.10 1.97 -8.84
N ARG A 58 -0.27 2.81 -7.82
CA ARG A 58 0.49 2.72 -6.56
C ARG A 58 0.11 1.50 -5.74
N LEU A 59 -1.18 1.15 -5.68
CA LEU A 59 -1.66 -0.04 -4.99
C LEU A 59 -1.12 -1.31 -5.63
N GLY A 60 -1.12 -1.39 -6.96
CA GLY A 60 -0.55 -2.52 -7.70
C GLY A 60 0.93 -2.72 -7.40
N ARG A 61 1.73 -1.64 -7.40
CA ARG A 61 3.14 -1.72 -6.98
C ARG A 61 3.27 -2.18 -5.53
N LEU A 62 2.50 -1.61 -4.61
CA LEU A 62 2.54 -2.00 -3.20
C LEU A 62 2.23 -3.49 -3.00
N MET A 63 1.20 -4.01 -3.68
CA MET A 63 0.86 -5.44 -3.64
C MET A 63 1.99 -6.31 -4.21
N ALA A 64 2.61 -5.92 -5.32
CA ALA A 64 3.77 -6.64 -5.86
C ALA A 64 4.95 -6.66 -4.87
N HIS A 65 5.26 -5.53 -4.22
CA HIS A 65 6.28 -5.49 -3.17
C HIS A 65 5.96 -6.41 -1.99
N ILE A 66 4.69 -6.51 -1.59
CA ILE A 66 4.24 -7.43 -0.53
C ILE A 66 4.40 -8.90 -0.97
N ASP A 67 4.06 -9.20 -2.23
CA ASP A 67 4.16 -10.54 -2.82
C ASP A 67 5.61 -11.01 -2.96
N GLU A 68 6.49 -10.12 -3.42
CA GLU A 68 7.94 -10.35 -3.50
C GLU A 68 8.63 -10.41 -2.13
N GLY A 69 7.90 -10.19 -1.03
CA GLY A 69 8.47 -10.09 0.32
C GLY A 69 9.43 -8.90 0.49
N ARG A 70 9.43 -7.96 -0.47
CA ARG A 70 10.21 -6.73 -0.45
C ARG A 70 9.50 -5.68 0.39
N PHE A 71 9.50 -5.95 1.69
CA PHE A 71 9.12 -4.99 2.73
C PHE A 71 10.25 -3.98 3.01
N ALA A 72 11.37 -4.11 2.30
CA ALA A 72 12.59 -3.35 2.49
C ALA A 72 12.29 -1.85 2.56
N ALA A 73 12.75 -1.29 3.66
CA ALA A 73 12.70 0.11 3.99
C ALA A 73 13.47 0.93 2.96
N GLU A 74 12.81 1.42 1.92
CA GLU A 74 13.37 2.52 1.11
C GLU A 74 13.33 3.87 1.86
N GLN A 75 13.49 3.86 3.19
CA GLN A 75 13.78 5.03 4.00
C GLN A 75 14.70 4.61 5.17
N GLY A 76 16.00 4.50 4.87
CA GLY A 76 17.07 4.71 5.85
C GLY A 76 17.44 3.54 6.76
N ASP A 77 17.99 2.46 6.20
CA ASP A 77 19.12 1.81 6.86
C ASP A 77 20.39 2.56 6.40
N VAL A 78 20.63 3.74 6.98
CA VAL A 78 22.00 4.23 7.09
C VAL A 78 22.60 3.41 8.22
N CYS A 79 23.26 2.33 7.83
CA CYS A 79 24.21 1.64 8.68
C CYS A 79 25.37 2.60 8.94
N ALA A 80 25.36 3.24 10.11
CA ALA A 80 26.52 3.87 10.71
C ALA A 80 26.34 3.84 12.23
N ASP A 81 26.25 2.63 12.80
CA ASP A 81 26.48 2.40 14.23
C ASP A 81 27.96 2.08 14.45
N GLY A 82 28.63 2.94 15.23
CA GLY A 82 29.68 2.63 16.21
C GLY A 82 31.08 2.18 15.76
N THR A 83 32.10 3.05 15.82
CA THR A 83 33.11 3.29 16.93
C THR A 83 34.45 2.56 16.65
N PRO A 84 35.61 2.87 17.28
CA PRO A 84 35.89 3.46 18.61
C PRO A 84 36.25 4.95 18.65
#